data_AF-A0A0C3NA90-F1
#
_entry.id   AF-A0A0C3NA90-F1
#
_cell.length_a   1.000
_cell.length_b   1.000
_cell.length_c   1.000
_cell.angle_alpha   90.00
_cell.angle_beta   90.00
_cell.angle_gamma   90.00
#
_symmetry.space_group_name_H-M   'P 1'
#
loop_
_entity.id
_entity.type
_entity.pdbx_description
1 polymer ?
#
loop_
_entity_poly.entity_id
_entity_poly.type
_entity_poly.pdbx_seq_one_letter_code
_entity_poly.pdbx_strand_id
1 'polypeptide(L)'
;MGLTTLRGATSSCGDRLAREEQEQLQQEQEREHELTLQEDKKKYHHKHVPILQDAIIPTEPIIVPAHITTCKLCKGDDCELYFFTNKGLKDAELTPQSTDNDAMALLQSGDGLHSFVLIAAAHAKATSPEMKTSPGKSLQKQCMPNLCHERQ
;
A
#
# COMPACT_ATOMS: atom_id res chain seq x y z
N MET A 1 17.87 28.95 81.35
CA MET A 1 18.15 27.90 80.34
C MET A 1 16.85 27.64 79.61
N GLY A 2 16.73 28.06 78.36
CA GLY A 2 15.50 27.89 77.60
C GLY A 2 15.70 28.32 76.15
N LEU A 3 15.92 27.34 75.28
CA LEU A 3 15.85 27.48 73.82
C LEU A 3 15.24 26.18 73.31
N THR A 4 13.91 26.14 73.24
CA THR A 4 13.17 25.09 72.53
C THR A 4 12.90 25.57 71.11
N THR A 5 13.53 24.87 70.17
CA THR A 5 13.46 25.05 68.73
C THR A 5 12.02 24.91 68.21
N LEU A 6 11.49 25.98 67.62
CA LEU A 6 10.31 25.93 66.74
C LEU A 6 10.75 25.44 65.36
N ARG A 7 10.42 24.19 65.01
CA ARG A 7 10.57 23.67 63.65
C ARG A 7 9.34 22.84 63.32
N GLY A 8 8.35 23.46 62.66
CA GLY A 8 7.13 22.79 62.27
C GLY A 8 6.14 23.72 61.57
N ALA A 9 6.48 24.21 60.38
CA ALA A 9 5.50 24.90 59.53
C ALA A 9 5.82 24.88 58.02
N THR A 10 6.97 24.36 57.57
CA THR A 10 7.37 24.45 56.16
C THR A 10 6.92 23.27 55.30
N SER A 11 6.40 22.17 55.85
CA SER A 11 6.05 20.97 55.05
C SER A 11 4.73 21.12 54.28
N SER A 12 3.72 21.78 54.86
CA SER A 12 2.35 21.78 54.30
C SER A 12 2.16 22.64 53.03
N CYS A 13 3.01 23.62 52.78
CA CYS A 13 2.88 24.50 51.61
C CYS A 13 3.47 23.86 50.34
N GLY A 14 4.60 23.15 50.48
CA GLY A 14 5.27 22.48 49.36
C GLY A 14 4.45 21.32 48.79
N ASP A 15 3.81 20.52 49.64
CA ASP A 15 3.00 19.37 49.21
C ASP A 15 1.76 19.78 48.39
N ARG A 16 1.21 20.97 48.67
CA ARG A 16 0.06 21.50 47.93
C ARG A 16 0.44 21.98 46.54
N LEU A 17 1.55 22.72 46.43
CA LEU A 17 2.09 23.18 45.15
C LEU A 17 2.50 21.99 44.26
N ALA A 18 3.14 20.97 44.83
CA ALA A 18 3.52 19.77 44.08
C ALA A 18 2.30 19.00 43.52
N ARG A 19 1.19 18.96 44.28
CA ARG A 19 -0.05 18.32 43.84
C ARG A 19 -0.73 19.10 42.71
N GLU A 20 -0.80 20.41 42.82
CA GLU A 20 -1.38 21.28 41.79
C GLU A 20 -0.58 21.22 40.48
N GLU A 21 0.76 21.18 40.56
CA GLU A 21 1.63 20.99 39.39
C GLU A 21 1.42 19.62 38.74
N GLN A 22 1.30 18.56 39.56
CA GLN A 22 1.04 17.22 39.07
C GLN A 22 -0.34 17.07 38.41
N GLU A 23 -1.37 17.70 38.97
CA GLU A 23 -2.72 17.73 38.39
C GLU A 23 -2.72 18.50 37.05
N GLN A 24 -1.97 19.61 36.93
CA GLN A 24 -1.82 20.35 35.67
C GLN A 24 -1.09 19.53 34.60
N LEU A 25 -0.02 18.83 34.97
CA LEU A 25 0.71 17.94 34.05
C LEU A 25 -0.16 16.79 33.54
N GLN A 26 -0.97 16.19 34.41
CA GLN A 26 -1.91 15.14 34.00
C GLN A 26 -2.95 15.68 33.02
N GLN A 27 -3.54 16.84 33.33
CA GLN A 27 -4.53 17.47 32.45
C GLN A 27 -3.93 17.85 31.09
N GLU A 28 -2.68 18.29 31.05
CA GLU A 28 -1.99 18.58 29.79
C GLU A 28 -1.75 17.31 28.96
N GLN A 29 -1.28 16.24 29.60
CA GLN A 29 -1.10 14.94 28.94
C GLN A 29 -2.41 14.38 28.36
N GLU A 30 -3.51 14.49 29.11
CA GLU A 30 -4.82 14.05 28.63
C GLU A 30 -5.27 14.85 27.39
N ARG A 31 -5.08 16.17 27.39
CA ARG A 31 -5.38 17.01 26.22
C ARG A 31 -4.50 16.67 25.03
N GLU A 32 -3.20 16.50 25.22
CA GLU A 32 -2.27 16.13 24.14
C GLU A 32 -2.63 14.75 23.56
N HIS A 33 -2.98 13.80 24.42
CA HIS A 33 -3.39 12.47 24.00
C HIS A 33 -4.72 12.51 23.22
N GLU A 34 -5.70 13.28 23.68
CA GLU A 34 -6.98 13.43 22.98
C GLU A 34 -6.82 14.11 21.61
N LEU A 35 -5.98 15.15 21.51
CA LEU A 35 -5.65 15.78 20.24
C LEU A 35 -4.97 14.79 19.28
N THR A 36 -4.04 13.98 19.79
CA THR A 36 -3.35 12.96 19.00
C THR A 36 -4.34 11.92 18.46
N LEU A 37 -5.27 11.45 19.30
CA LEU A 37 -6.32 10.53 18.88
C LEU A 37 -7.26 11.14 17.84
N GLN A 38 -7.61 12.42 17.98
CA GLN A 38 -8.46 13.11 17.03
C GLN A 38 -7.77 13.27 15.66
N GLU A 39 -6.50 13.63 15.67
CA GLU A 39 -5.69 13.71 14.45
C GLU A 39 -5.52 12.34 13.79
N ASP A 40 -5.27 11.30 14.57
CA ASP A 40 -5.13 9.93 14.08
C ASP A 40 -6.44 9.46 13.44
N LYS A 41 -7.57 9.67 14.12
CA LYS A 41 -8.92 9.39 13.59
C LYS A 41 -9.18 10.13 12.28
N LYS A 42 -8.72 11.38 12.16
CA LYS A 42 -8.87 12.18 10.94
C LYS A 42 -7.97 11.65 9.81
N LYS A 43 -6.71 11.33 10.11
CA LYS A 43 -5.71 10.82 9.13
C LYS A 43 -6.07 9.43 8.63
N TYR A 44 -6.59 8.56 9.50
CA TYR A 44 -6.87 7.17 9.22
C TYR A 44 -8.35 6.83 9.34
N HIS A 45 -9.24 7.72 8.91
CA HIS A 45 -10.70 7.53 9.01
C HIS A 45 -11.16 6.15 8.51
N HIS A 46 -10.58 5.66 7.41
CA HIS A 46 -10.89 4.33 6.84
C HIS A 46 -10.56 3.14 7.78
N LYS A 47 -9.56 3.27 8.66
CA LYS A 47 -9.20 2.25 9.66
C LYS A 47 -10.12 2.27 10.89
N HIS A 48 -10.75 3.42 11.15
CA HIS A 48 -11.68 3.59 12.26
C HIS A 48 -13.14 3.41 11.86
N VAL A 49 -13.41 3.02 10.60
CA VAL A 49 -14.75 2.59 10.19
C VAL A 49 -15.12 1.34 11.00
N PRO A 50 -16.26 1.35 11.71
CA PRO A 50 -16.73 0.17 12.42
C PRO A 50 -16.84 -1.01 11.46
N ILE A 51 -16.24 -2.14 11.83
CA ILE A 51 -16.44 -3.39 11.09
C ILE A 51 -17.92 -3.74 11.25
N LEU A 52 -18.66 -3.76 10.14
CA LEU A 52 -20.07 -4.11 10.13
C LEU A 52 -20.22 -5.56 10.61
N GLN A 53 -20.88 -5.77 11.75
CA GLN A 53 -21.10 -7.11 12.30
C GLN A 53 -22.02 -7.96 11.41
N ASP A 54 -22.84 -7.31 10.60
CA ASP A 54 -23.75 -7.95 9.63
C ASP A 54 -23.12 -8.06 8.22
N ALA A 55 -21.82 -7.79 8.08
CA ALA A 55 -21.14 -8.00 6.79
C ALA A 55 -21.22 -9.48 6.42
N ILE A 56 -21.80 -9.77 5.26
CA ILE A 56 -21.86 -11.12 4.72
C ILE A 56 -20.41 -11.57 4.47
N ILE A 57 -19.93 -12.49 5.31
CA ILE A 57 -18.66 -13.16 5.09
C ILE A 57 -18.84 -14.00 3.82
N PRO A 58 -18.00 -13.81 2.78
CA PRO A 58 -18.06 -14.65 1.61
C PRO A 58 -17.86 -16.11 2.02
N THR A 59 -18.90 -16.92 1.88
CA THR A 59 -18.84 -18.36 2.14
C THR A 59 -18.03 -19.07 1.05
N GLU A 60 -17.91 -18.44 -0.12
CA GLU A 60 -17.14 -18.90 -1.25
C GLU A 60 -15.76 -18.23 -1.29
N PRO A 61 -14.72 -18.95 -1.70
CA PRO A 61 -13.38 -18.38 -1.83
C PRO A 61 -13.41 -17.23 -2.84
N ILE A 62 -12.80 -16.09 -2.45
CA ILE A 62 -12.57 -14.98 -3.38
C ILE A 62 -11.47 -15.41 -4.34
N ILE A 63 -11.87 -15.93 -5.49
CA ILE A 63 -10.96 -16.31 -6.56
C ILE A 63 -10.67 -15.05 -7.38
N VAL A 64 -9.46 -14.51 -7.26
CA VAL A 64 -8.98 -13.43 -8.13
C VAL A 64 -8.32 -14.07 -9.36
N PRO A 65 -8.93 -13.97 -10.57
CA PRO A 65 -8.32 -14.52 -11.77
C PRO A 65 -7.02 -13.79 -12.09
N ALA A 66 -6.02 -14.54 -12.56
CA ALA A 66 -4.90 -13.91 -13.28
C ALA A 66 -5.43 -13.15 -14.51
N HIS A 67 -4.76 -12.05 -14.89
CA HIS A 67 -5.20 -11.23 -16.02
C HIS A 67 -5.34 -12.04 -17.33
N ILE A 68 -4.45 -13.02 -17.55
CA ILE A 68 -4.51 -13.95 -18.69
C ILE A 68 -5.83 -14.73 -18.74
N THR A 69 -6.30 -15.17 -17.56
CA THR A 69 -7.54 -15.90 -17.42
C THR A 69 -8.72 -15.00 -17.74
N THR A 70 -8.72 -13.77 -17.25
CA THR A 70 -9.74 -12.79 -17.60
C THR A 70 -9.81 -12.56 -19.12
N CYS A 71 -8.66 -12.42 -19.79
CA CYS A 71 -8.61 -12.26 -21.24
C CYS A 71 -9.17 -13.47 -22.00
N LYS A 72 -8.80 -14.70 -21.61
CA LYS A 72 -9.32 -15.93 -22.22
C LYS A 72 -10.83 -16.10 -21.97
N LEU A 73 -11.28 -15.89 -20.73
CA LEU A 73 -12.71 -15.92 -20.38
C LEU A 73 -13.53 -14.88 -21.18
N CYS A 74 -13.00 -13.67 -21.39
CA CYS A 74 -13.66 -12.65 -22.22
C CYS A 74 -13.75 -13.03 -23.70
N LYS A 75 -12.83 -13.86 -24.21
CA LYS A 75 -12.87 -14.40 -25.56
C LYS A 75 -13.75 -15.64 -25.69
N GLY A 76 -14.23 -16.19 -24.57
CA GLY A 76 -14.94 -17.47 -24.51
C GLY A 76 -14.02 -18.68 -24.62
N ASP A 77 -12.72 -18.50 -24.40
CA ASP A 77 -11.74 -19.58 -24.41
C ASP A 77 -11.69 -20.29 -23.05
N ASP A 78 -11.48 -21.60 -23.09
CA ASP A 78 -11.30 -22.40 -21.88
C ASP A 78 -10.01 -22.00 -21.13
N CYS A 79 -10.14 -21.85 -19.81
CA CYS A 79 -9.04 -21.48 -18.93
C CYS A 79 -8.70 -22.63 -17.98
N GLU A 80 -7.43 -23.00 -17.94
CA GLU A 80 -6.98 -24.02 -17.01
C GLU A 80 -7.06 -23.52 -15.56
N LEU A 81 -7.57 -24.37 -14.67
CA LEU A 81 -7.87 -24.02 -13.28
C LEU A 81 -6.63 -23.59 -12.48
N TYR A 82 -5.42 -23.99 -12.92
CA TYR A 82 -4.18 -23.66 -12.22
C TYR A 82 -3.88 -22.16 -12.22
N PHE A 83 -4.37 -21.38 -13.20
CA PHE A 83 -4.21 -19.92 -13.22
C PHE A 83 -4.90 -19.20 -12.05
N PHE A 84 -5.74 -19.90 -11.30
CA PHE A 84 -6.45 -19.38 -10.14
C PHE A 84 -5.82 -19.82 -8.80
N THR A 85 -4.71 -20.57 -8.84
CA THR A 85 -4.06 -21.11 -7.64
C THR A 85 -2.63 -20.57 -7.49
N ASN A 86 -2.20 -20.34 -6.25
CA ASN A 86 -0.81 -19.91 -5.96
C ASN A 86 0.23 -20.90 -6.49
N LYS A 87 -0.09 -22.21 -6.49
CA LYS A 87 0.79 -23.23 -7.05
C LYS A 87 0.88 -23.10 -8.57
N GLY A 88 -0.25 -22.92 -9.25
CA GLY A 88 -0.27 -22.77 -10.70
C GLY A 88 0.40 -21.49 -11.21
N LEU A 89 0.38 -20.40 -10.43
CA LEU A 89 1.19 -19.22 -10.73
C LEU A 89 2.69 -19.53 -10.71
N LYS A 90 3.17 -20.28 -9.71
CA LYS A 90 4.58 -20.72 -9.64
C LYS A 90 4.94 -21.70 -10.76
N ASP A 91 4.05 -22.63 -11.07
CA ASP A 91 4.28 -23.59 -12.16
C ASP A 91 4.30 -22.88 -13.52
N ALA A 92 3.47 -21.86 -13.73
CA ALA A 92 3.48 -21.03 -14.94
C ALA A 92 4.79 -20.23 -15.10
N GLU A 93 5.41 -19.79 -14.01
CA GLU A 93 6.74 -19.14 -14.02
C GLU A 93 7.85 -20.11 -14.47
N LEU A 94 7.72 -21.39 -14.12
CA LEU A 94 8.69 -22.44 -14.45
C LEU A 94 8.47 -23.06 -15.84
N THR A 95 7.34 -22.75 -16.49
CA THR A 95 7.00 -23.32 -17.80
C THR A 95 7.82 -22.61 -18.89
N PRO A 96 8.46 -23.35 -19.81
CA PRO A 96 9.17 -22.76 -20.94
C PRO A 96 8.26 -21.80 -21.72
N GLN A 97 8.77 -20.62 -22.07
CA GLN A 97 8.01 -19.66 -22.88
C GLN A 97 7.62 -20.30 -24.22
N SER A 98 6.35 -20.13 -24.58
CA SER A 98 5.82 -20.56 -25.88
C SER A 98 6.59 -19.89 -27.02
N THR A 99 6.73 -20.57 -28.15
CA THR A 99 7.26 -19.96 -29.39
C THR A 99 6.22 -19.10 -30.12
N ASP A 100 4.98 -19.11 -29.65
CA ASP A 100 3.92 -18.25 -30.17
C ASP A 100 4.07 -16.82 -29.64
N ASN A 101 4.26 -15.87 -30.56
CA ASN A 101 4.44 -14.45 -30.24
C ASN A 101 3.19 -13.81 -29.63
N ASP A 102 2.01 -14.36 -29.92
CA ASP A 102 0.72 -13.89 -29.38
C ASP A 102 0.38 -14.56 -28.04
N ALA A 103 1.17 -15.55 -27.61
CA ALA A 103 1.03 -16.12 -26.29
C ALA A 103 1.56 -15.17 -25.21
N MET A 104 1.00 -15.30 -24.00
CA MET A 104 1.39 -14.48 -22.85
C MET A 104 2.42 -15.23 -22.00
N ALA A 105 3.48 -14.56 -21.59
CA ALA A 105 4.44 -15.03 -20.60
C ALA A 105 4.21 -14.33 -19.26
N LEU A 106 4.41 -15.08 -18.17
CA LEU A 106 4.44 -14.53 -16.81
C LEU A 106 5.86 -14.06 -16.52
N LEU A 107 6.05 -12.77 -16.26
CA LEU A 107 7.32 -12.18 -15.85
C LEU A 107 7.23 -11.73 -14.40
N GLN A 108 8.19 -12.15 -13.59
CA GLN A 108 8.42 -11.61 -12.26
C GLN A 108 9.34 -10.39 -12.37
N SER A 109 8.90 -9.27 -11.83
CA SER A 109 9.70 -8.05 -11.70
C SER A 109 10.60 -8.14 -10.45
N GLY A 110 11.66 -7.34 -10.39
CA GLY A 110 12.64 -7.40 -9.28
C GLY A 110 12.09 -7.06 -7.89
N ASP A 111 10.86 -6.54 -7.84
CA ASP A 111 10.06 -6.28 -6.63
C ASP A 111 9.20 -7.49 -6.20
N GLY A 112 9.28 -8.61 -6.91
CA GLY A 112 8.48 -9.81 -6.67
C GLY A 112 7.05 -9.75 -7.24
N LEU A 113 6.70 -8.69 -7.96
CA LEU A 113 5.39 -8.58 -8.62
C LEU A 113 5.39 -9.36 -9.93
N HIS A 114 4.30 -10.10 -10.17
CA HIS A 114 4.13 -10.89 -11.39
C HIS A 114 3.25 -10.13 -12.38
N SER A 115 3.66 -10.08 -13.64
CA SER A 115 2.92 -9.45 -14.73
C SER A 115 2.83 -10.38 -15.92
N PHE A 116 1.66 -10.46 -16.54
CA PHE A 116 1.49 -11.16 -17.81
C PHE A 116 1.77 -10.20 -18.95
N VAL A 117 2.72 -10.54 -19.82
CA VAL A 117 3.05 -9.76 -21.02
C VAL A 117 3.02 -10.67 -22.25
N LEU A 118 2.72 -10.11 -23.41
CA LEU A 118 2.86 -10.85 -24.67
C LEU A 118 4.32 -11.25 -24.86
N ILE A 119 4.56 -12.45 -25.37
CA ILE A 119 5.88 -12.96 -25.69
C ILE A 119 6.56 -12.04 -26.72
N ALA A 120 5.83 -11.56 -27.71
CA ALA A 120 6.31 -10.53 -28.64
C ALA A 120 6.85 -9.27 -27.92
N ALA A 121 6.15 -8.80 -26.88
CA ALA A 121 6.55 -7.63 -26.11
C ALA A 121 7.73 -7.91 -25.17
N ALA A 122 7.81 -9.13 -24.63
CA ALA A 122 8.94 -9.58 -23.82
C ALA A 122 10.23 -9.67 -24.65
N HIS A 123 10.16 -10.20 -25.87
CA HIS A 123 11.31 -10.26 -26.78
C HIS A 123 11.78 -8.89 -27.24
N ALA A 124 10.86 -7.94 -27.47
CA ALA A 124 11.21 -6.56 -27.81
C ALA A 124 11.99 -5.84 -26.69
N LYS A 125 11.75 -6.18 -25.42
CA LYS A 125 12.53 -5.67 -24.28
C LYS A 125 13.92 -6.30 -24.17
N ALA A 126 14.10 -7.56 -24.57
CA ALA A 126 15.40 -8.23 -24.53
C ALA A 126 16.37 -7.80 -25.64
N THR A 127 15.86 -7.16 -26.70
CA THR A 127 16.64 -6.72 -27.86
C THR A 127 17.01 -5.24 -27.87
N SER A 128 16.74 -4.48 -26.80
CA SER A 128 17.33 -3.14 -26.68
C SER A 128 18.83 -3.27 -26.39
N PRO A 129 19.73 -2.78 -27.26
CA PRO A 129 21.14 -2.74 -26.90
C PRO A 129 21.29 -1.78 -25.71
N GLU A 130 21.92 -2.27 -24.66
CA GLU A 130 22.41 -1.49 -23.53
C GLU A 130 23.36 -0.41 -24.07
N MET A 131 22.82 0.76 -24.37
CA MET A 131 23.60 1.92 -24.76
C MET A 131 24.01 2.64 -23.48
N LYS A 132 25.29 2.45 -23.15
CA LYS A 132 26.01 3.02 -22.02
C LYS A 132 25.70 4.50 -21.79
N THR A 133 25.58 4.84 -20.52
CA THR A 133 25.52 6.16 -19.90
C THR A 133 26.44 7.20 -20.56
N SER A 134 25.91 8.36 -20.96
CA SER A 134 26.54 9.67 -20.69
C SER A 134 25.55 10.84 -20.91
N PRO A 135 25.76 11.98 -20.22
CA PRO A 135 24.69 12.92 -19.88
C PRO A 135 24.54 14.06 -20.89
N GLY A 136 23.33 14.61 -20.92
CA GLY A 136 23.06 15.96 -21.40
C GLY A 136 22.79 16.06 -22.91
N LYS A 137 21.52 16.23 -23.25
CA LYS A 137 21.04 17.24 -24.20
C LYS A 137 19.52 17.36 -24.10
N SER A 138 19.09 18.51 -23.61
CA SER A 138 17.75 19.07 -23.79
C SER A 138 17.34 18.98 -25.26
N LEU A 139 16.14 18.48 -25.55
CA LEU A 139 15.40 18.92 -26.73
C LEU A 139 13.89 18.73 -26.52
N GLN A 140 13.23 19.89 -26.47
CA GLN A 140 11.89 20.21 -26.98
C GLN A 140 10.75 19.20 -26.77
N LYS A 141 9.83 19.57 -25.89
CA LYS A 141 8.43 19.11 -25.92
C LYS A 141 7.79 19.60 -27.22
N GLN A 142 7.74 18.74 -28.23
CA GLN A 142 6.92 18.97 -29.40
C GLN A 142 5.50 18.51 -29.10
N CYS A 143 4.62 19.49 -28.93
CA CYS A 143 3.18 19.33 -28.82
C CYS A 143 2.62 18.85 -30.17
N MET A 144 1.70 17.87 -30.19
CA MET A 144 0.75 17.69 -31.29
C MET A 144 -0.62 17.25 -30.76
N PRO A 145 -1.71 17.64 -31.44
CA PRO A 145 -3.01 17.88 -30.83
C PRO A 145 -4.00 16.73 -30.99
N ASN A 146 -5.07 16.82 -30.18
CA ASN A 146 -6.28 16.01 -30.18
C ASN A 146 -6.82 15.70 -31.59
N LEU A 147 -7.10 14.43 -31.87
CA LEU A 147 -8.04 14.01 -32.90
C LEU A 147 -9.14 13.17 -32.25
N CYS A 148 -10.18 13.85 -31.73
CA CYS A 148 -11.50 13.25 -31.65
C CYS A 148 -12.12 13.39 -33.04
N HIS A 149 -12.45 12.27 -33.69
CA HIS A 149 -13.33 12.27 -34.86
C HIS A 149 -14.68 11.71 -34.43
N GLU A 150 -15.68 12.58 -34.48
CA GLU A 150 -17.08 12.24 -34.73
C GLU A 150 -17.18 11.21 -35.87
N ARG A 151 -17.96 10.15 -35.65
CA ARG A 151 -18.72 9.52 -36.73
C ARG A 151 -20.16 9.32 -36.26
N GLN A 152 -21.02 9.64 -37.22
CA GLN A 152 -22.47 9.81 -37.20
C GLN A 152 -23.23 8.58 -36.71
#